data_AF-A0A4Q4RRQ7-F1
#
_entry.id   AF-A0A4Q4RRQ7-F1
#
_cell.length_a   1.000
_cell.length_b   1.000
_cell.length_c   1.000
_cell.angle_alpha   90.00
_cell.angle_beta   90.00
_cell.angle_gamma   90.00
#
_symmetry.space_group_name_H-M   'P 1'
#
loop_
_entity.id
_entity.type
_entity.pdbx_description
1 polymer ?
#
loop_
_entity_poly.entity_id
_entity_poly.type
_entity_poly.pdbx_seq_one_letter_code
_entity_poly.pdbx_strand_id
1 'polypeptide(L)'
;MASASDVLTLVSSLALRLSIWIFLRWIPTTIVPALATALTLVYIPSFFTSFQDTAQYKIISDELDIIVKETVGGRGDDSSEEVQLIDGADEGPLKELDVEETIQYEEREPKVLRTLLTGLPSPSSAMWSWITFGINMALIAMALDVVYRAPLLHQCHDASFARVGYVSENSAKILVREPYAFDVKVLYRSIDGTERSWMHKTHRASQPEYWLTNETDFTTVMNIEHLRPDLPYEYIVETSRGNITGTFTTAPRPGRISMLKDNKYTFVHSSCIKPRVPYTPFQHPLEFPGMKHLARWLPELKPYFMLFLGDFIYVDVPHRQGSDVETYRREYRQVYSSPSWPAVSENLPWIHVIDDHEIHNDWNSNMTGVAVPAYDAFTHYNAAPNPPPHREGATYFSFTQGPAEFFLLDTRRYRTPASKDASDPSKTMLGAQQLSDLLAWVQKVPPPGVHWKFIVTGTPFTKNWQFGSEDTWGGHLYERRRILEAAWDLSSTHDIGVVVLSGDRHEFAATSFPPPKDGKWPTSATVHEFSTSPLSMFYLPFRTYKETDDEDVCLKYLPDGNSKFGAVEITTPEHGEQSFVNYRLFIDGNEAWTHSISTPPGRSGSHRAKDAVWG
;
A
#
# COMPACT_ATOMS: atom_id res chain seq x y z
N MET A 1 8.43 47.21 2.81
CA MET A 1 7.39 46.20 3.06
C MET A 1 7.53 45.11 2.02
N ALA A 2 7.31 43.84 2.35
CA ALA A 2 7.33 42.78 1.33
C ALA A 2 6.20 43.06 0.31
N SER A 3 6.48 42.95 -0.98
CA SER A 3 5.45 43.13 -2.01
C SER A 3 4.41 42.00 -1.89
N ALA A 4 3.21 42.21 -2.44
CA ALA A 4 2.21 41.14 -2.50
C ALA A 4 2.74 39.94 -3.31
N SER A 5 3.53 40.18 -4.36
CA SER A 5 4.21 39.13 -5.14
C SER A 5 5.18 38.32 -4.28
N ASP A 6 6.02 38.96 -3.46
CA ASP A 6 6.95 38.28 -2.55
C ASP A 6 6.22 37.41 -1.52
N VAL A 7 5.12 37.91 -0.94
CA VAL A 7 4.34 37.14 0.03
C VAL A 7 3.71 35.92 -0.64
N LEU A 8 3.12 36.09 -1.82
CA LEU A 8 2.52 34.99 -2.58
C LEU A 8 3.57 33.95 -2.99
N THR A 9 4.74 34.37 -3.49
CA THR A 9 5.84 33.46 -3.86
C THR A 9 6.37 32.69 -2.66
N LEU A 10 6.59 33.38 -1.53
CA LEU A 10 7.05 32.76 -0.29
C LEU A 10 6.08 31.69 0.20
N VAL A 11 4.80 32.04 0.35
CA VAL A 11 3.79 31.14 0.91
C VAL A 11 3.54 29.96 -0.03
N SER A 12 3.36 30.21 -1.33
CA SER A 12 3.13 29.15 -2.31
C SER A 12 4.32 28.20 -2.43
N SER A 13 5.56 28.70 -2.42
CA SER A 13 6.77 27.88 -2.45
C SER A 13 6.91 26.99 -1.21
N LEU A 14 6.77 27.57 0.00
CA LEU A 14 6.88 26.79 1.23
C LEU A 14 5.81 25.72 1.35
N ALA A 15 4.56 26.07 1.00
CA ALA A 15 3.45 25.12 0.98
C ALA A 15 3.68 24.01 -0.05
N LEU A 16 4.20 24.34 -1.24
CA LEU A 16 4.49 23.38 -2.32
C LEU A 16 5.61 22.42 -1.91
N ARG A 17 6.70 22.94 -1.35
CA ARG A 17 7.82 22.14 -0.87
C ARG A 17 7.41 21.18 0.24
N LEU A 18 6.70 21.68 1.25
CA LEU A 18 6.28 20.87 2.40
C LEU A 18 5.28 19.80 1.98
N SER A 19 4.25 20.17 1.21
CA SER A 19 3.22 19.22 0.76
C SER A 19 3.77 18.14 -0.16
N ILE A 20 4.63 18.49 -1.13
CA ILE A 20 5.27 17.51 -2.02
C ILE A 20 6.27 16.64 -1.25
N TRP A 21 7.04 17.20 -0.31
CA TRP A 21 7.96 16.40 0.50
C TRP A 21 7.20 15.34 1.33
N ILE A 22 6.10 15.74 2.00
CA ILE A 22 5.24 14.80 2.73
C ILE A 22 4.66 13.74 1.78
N PHE A 23 4.21 14.15 0.59
CA PHE A 23 3.64 13.27 -0.43
C PHE A 23 4.62 12.20 -0.91
N LEU A 24 5.85 12.60 -1.21
CA LEU A 24 6.88 11.72 -1.77
C LEU A 24 7.51 10.84 -0.69
N ARG A 25 7.68 11.34 0.53
CA ARG A 25 8.41 10.63 1.59
C ARG A 25 7.53 9.88 2.56
N TRP A 26 6.29 10.33 2.75
CA TRP A 26 5.44 9.81 3.81
C TRP A 26 4.15 9.21 3.30
N ILE A 27 3.28 9.98 2.67
CA ILE A 27 1.92 9.53 2.40
C ILE A 27 1.45 10.00 1.02
N PRO A 28 1.30 9.11 0.03
CA PRO A 28 0.86 9.45 -1.31
C PRO A 28 -0.66 9.73 -1.34
N THR A 29 -1.10 10.80 -0.68
CA THR A 29 -2.52 11.17 -0.53
C THR A 29 -3.15 11.65 -1.84
N THR A 30 -4.48 11.61 -1.89
CA THR A 30 -5.31 12.21 -2.95
C THR A 30 -5.35 13.74 -2.93
N ILE A 31 -4.93 14.36 -1.83
CA ILE A 31 -4.98 15.82 -1.63
C ILE A 31 -3.89 16.52 -2.44
N VAL A 32 -2.69 15.96 -2.44
CA VAL A 32 -1.49 16.66 -2.94
C VAL A 32 -1.51 16.89 -4.46
N PRO A 33 -2.01 15.98 -5.33
CA PRO A 33 -2.08 16.27 -6.77
C PRO A 33 -2.85 17.57 -7.10
N ALA A 34 -4.02 17.77 -6.51
CA ALA A 34 -4.81 19.00 -6.70
C ALA A 34 -4.15 20.22 -6.05
N LEU A 35 -3.67 20.06 -4.81
CA LEU A 35 -3.02 21.14 -4.06
C LEU A 35 -1.73 21.63 -4.75
N ALA A 36 -0.87 20.71 -5.18
CA ALA A 36 0.38 21.03 -5.88
C ALA A 36 0.10 21.75 -7.21
N THR A 37 -0.95 21.35 -7.93
CA THR A 37 -1.39 22.03 -9.15
C THR A 37 -1.80 23.48 -8.85
N ALA A 38 -2.68 23.69 -7.86
CA ALA A 38 -3.12 25.03 -7.47
C ALA A 38 -1.96 25.92 -6.99
N LEU A 39 -1.08 25.38 -6.14
CA LEU A 39 0.11 26.09 -5.64
C LEU A 39 1.09 26.43 -6.76
N THR A 40 1.25 25.55 -7.76
CA THR A 40 2.09 25.81 -8.94
C THR A 40 1.56 26.97 -9.77
N LEU A 41 0.23 27.02 -9.99
CA LEU A 41 -0.42 28.11 -10.72
C LEU A 41 -0.31 29.47 -10.03
N VAL A 42 -0.12 29.49 -8.71
CA VAL A 42 0.17 30.71 -7.94
C VAL A 42 1.67 31.02 -7.91
N TYR A 43 2.50 30.00 -7.68
CA TYR A 43 3.94 30.16 -7.52
C TYR A 43 4.61 30.67 -8.79
N ILE A 44 4.31 30.10 -9.96
CA ILE A 44 4.99 30.46 -11.21
C ILE A 44 4.81 31.94 -11.54
N PRO A 45 3.57 32.48 -11.66
CA PRO A 45 3.38 33.89 -11.98
C PRO A 45 3.94 34.82 -10.90
N SER A 46 3.69 34.51 -9.62
CA SER A 46 4.19 35.36 -8.53
C SER A 46 5.72 35.41 -8.47
N PHE A 47 6.40 34.29 -8.75
CA PHE A 47 7.85 34.23 -8.81
C PHE A 47 8.40 35.10 -9.93
N PHE A 48 7.80 35.06 -11.13
CA PHE A 48 8.22 35.90 -12.25
C PHE A 48 8.02 37.39 -11.95
N THR A 49 6.88 37.77 -11.37
CA THR A 49 6.64 39.15 -10.93
C THR A 49 7.63 39.58 -9.86
N SER A 50 7.82 38.78 -8.80
CA SER A 50 8.80 39.05 -7.75
C SER A 50 10.22 39.15 -8.30
N PHE A 51 10.60 38.28 -9.25
CA PHE A 51 11.91 38.30 -9.89
C PHE A 51 12.14 39.58 -10.72
N GLN A 52 11.12 40.06 -11.43
CA GLN A 52 11.16 41.33 -12.17
C GLN A 52 11.26 42.54 -11.21
N ASP A 53 10.52 42.50 -10.10
CA ASP A 53 10.53 43.57 -9.08
C ASP A 53 11.82 43.59 -8.25
N THR A 54 12.61 42.52 -8.31
CA THR A 54 13.83 42.37 -7.50
C THR A 54 15.01 43.08 -8.16
N ALA A 55 15.21 44.35 -7.82
CA ALA A 55 16.40 45.11 -8.22
C ALA A 55 17.68 44.55 -7.57
N GLN A 56 18.69 44.24 -8.40
CA GLN A 56 20.01 43.73 -7.97
C GLN A 56 20.87 44.79 -7.26
N TYR A 57 20.56 46.05 -7.53
CA TYR A 57 21.27 47.21 -7.02
C TYR A 57 20.37 48.00 -6.06
N LYS A 58 20.96 48.47 -4.96
CA LYS A 58 20.33 49.43 -4.06
C LYS A 58 20.83 50.82 -4.45
N ILE A 59 19.92 51.73 -4.82
CA ILE A 59 20.25 53.14 -5.05
C ILE A 59 20.65 53.76 -3.71
N ILE A 60 21.88 54.23 -3.59
CA ILE A 60 22.43 54.85 -2.39
C ILE A 60 22.13 56.35 -2.39
N SER A 61 22.32 56.99 -3.55
CA SER A 61 22.01 58.40 -3.79
C SER A 61 21.61 58.59 -5.26
N ASP A 62 20.67 59.49 -5.46
CA ASP A 62 20.20 59.95 -6.77
C ASP A 62 20.31 61.47 -6.73
N GLU A 63 21.37 62.00 -7.33
CA GLU A 63 21.65 63.43 -7.38
C GLU A 63 21.33 63.94 -8.79
N LEU A 64 20.36 64.86 -8.86
CA LEU A 64 19.94 65.58 -10.07
C LEU A 64 20.67 66.92 -10.12
N ASP A 65 21.70 67.02 -10.95
CA ASP A 65 22.40 68.27 -11.21
C ASP A 65 21.74 68.98 -12.39
N ILE A 66 21.07 70.10 -12.09
CA ILE A 66 20.47 70.98 -13.10
C ILE A 66 21.50 72.04 -13.46
N ILE A 67 22.22 71.83 -14.56
CA ILE A 67 23.18 72.78 -15.10
C ILE A 67 22.43 73.78 -15.98
N VAL A 68 22.25 74.99 -15.45
CA VAL A 68 21.69 76.11 -16.22
C VAL A 68 22.82 76.74 -17.04
N LYS A 69 22.86 76.47 -18.35
CA LYS A 69 23.75 77.20 -19.27
C LYS A 69 23.08 78.51 -19.66
N GLU A 70 23.69 79.63 -19.26
CA GLU A 70 23.36 80.94 -19.82
C GLU A 70 23.96 81.05 -21.23
N THR A 71 23.11 81.18 -22.24
CA THR A 71 23.55 81.45 -23.61
C THR A 71 24.09 82.86 -23.70
N VAL A 72 25.42 83.01 -23.58
CA VAL A 72 26.10 84.27 -23.89
C VAL A 72 26.13 84.42 -25.41
N GLY A 73 25.30 85.32 -25.93
CA GLY A 73 25.24 85.68 -27.34
C GLY A 73 26.59 86.17 -27.86
N GLY A 74 27.34 85.27 -28.49
CA GLY A 74 28.51 85.57 -29.31
C GLY A 74 28.07 86.06 -30.68
N ARG A 75 28.34 87.34 -30.96
CA ARG A 75 28.11 88.01 -32.24
C ARG A 75 29.13 87.49 -33.27
N GLY A 76 28.67 86.88 -34.37
CA GLY A 76 29.52 86.51 -35.51
C GLY A 76 28.80 85.74 -36.63
N ASP A 77 28.36 86.50 -37.65
CA ASP A 77 28.12 86.18 -39.07
C ASP A 77 27.14 85.05 -39.53
N ASP A 78 26.00 85.55 -40.03
CA ASP A 78 25.48 85.46 -41.41
C ASP A 78 24.39 84.44 -41.81
N SER A 79 23.38 85.00 -42.51
CA SER A 79 22.25 84.41 -43.27
C SER A 79 20.98 83.89 -42.55
N SER A 80 19.98 84.79 -42.52
CA SER A 80 18.54 84.63 -42.79
C SER A 80 17.81 83.28 -42.54
N GLU A 81 16.83 83.29 -41.64
CA GLU A 81 15.41 83.12 -42.00
C GLU A 81 14.48 83.52 -40.83
N GLU A 82 13.37 84.15 -41.20
CA GLU A 82 12.43 84.90 -40.37
C GLU A 82 11.30 83.98 -39.89
N VAL A 83 11.08 83.84 -38.57
CA VAL A 83 9.83 83.28 -38.03
C VAL A 83 9.33 84.14 -36.86
N GLN A 84 8.07 84.55 -37.00
CA GLN A 84 7.35 85.58 -36.25
C GLN A 84 7.16 85.26 -34.76
N LEU A 85 7.41 86.28 -33.93
CA LEU A 85 7.10 86.35 -32.50
C LEU A 85 5.59 86.48 -32.26
N ILE A 86 5.07 85.72 -31.29
CA ILE A 86 3.80 86.00 -30.60
C ILE A 86 4.15 86.89 -29.40
N ASP A 87 3.56 88.09 -29.37
CA ASP A 87 3.68 89.11 -28.32
C ASP A 87 3.23 88.59 -26.94
N GLY A 88 4.06 88.79 -25.91
CA GLY A 88 3.57 88.87 -24.53
C GLY A 88 4.32 88.14 -23.41
N ALA A 89 5.65 87.95 -23.48
CA ALA A 89 6.42 87.51 -22.31
C ALA A 89 7.77 88.23 -22.24
N ASP A 90 8.09 88.77 -21.06
CA ASP A 90 9.38 89.39 -20.74
C ASP A 90 10.55 88.51 -21.23
N GLU A 91 11.46 89.10 -22.03
CA GLU A 91 12.71 88.49 -22.47
C GLU A 91 13.66 88.29 -21.28
N GLY A 92 13.47 87.22 -20.52
CA GLY A 92 14.53 86.59 -19.75
C GLY A 92 15.44 85.77 -20.66
N PRO A 93 16.76 85.65 -20.39
CA PRO A 93 17.66 84.88 -21.22
C PRO A 93 17.19 83.43 -21.37
N LEU A 94 17.23 82.88 -22.59
CA LEU A 94 16.96 81.47 -22.87
C LEU A 94 17.98 80.60 -22.13
N LYS A 95 17.54 80.00 -21.03
CA LYS A 95 18.31 79.06 -20.22
C LYS A 95 18.19 77.68 -20.83
N GLU A 96 19.31 77.15 -21.33
CA GLU A 96 19.40 75.74 -21.72
C GLU A 96 19.64 74.95 -20.43
N LEU A 97 18.68 74.09 -20.07
CA LEU A 97 18.75 73.25 -18.87
C LEU A 97 19.36 71.90 -19.28
N ASP A 98 20.62 71.70 -18.93
CA ASP A 98 21.28 70.39 -19.01
C ASP A 98 21.01 69.66 -17.69
N VAL A 99 20.30 68.53 -17.72
CA VAL A 99 20.02 67.75 -16.52
C VAL A 99 20.91 66.52 -16.54
N GLU A 100 21.92 66.50 -15.66
CA GLU A 100 22.78 65.33 -15.46
C GLU A 100 22.32 64.59 -14.19
N GLU A 101 21.93 63.32 -14.36
CA GLU A 101 21.50 62.43 -13.26
C GLU A 101 22.67 61.51 -12.89
N THR A 102 23.19 61.64 -11.66
CA THR A 102 24.28 60.78 -11.15
C THR A 102 23.73 59.82 -10.10
N ILE A 103 23.59 58.54 -10.48
CA ILE A 103 23.03 57.49 -9.60
C ILE A 103 24.16 56.62 -9.04
N GLN A 104 24.29 56.55 -7.70
CA GLN A 104 25.20 55.62 -7.02
C GLN A 104 24.48 54.34 -6.59
N TYR A 105 25.08 53.19 -6.89
CA TYR A 105 24.49 51.87 -6.63
C TYR A 105 25.38 51.00 -5.73
N GLU A 106 24.78 50.30 -4.75
CA GLU A 106 25.41 49.24 -3.96
C GLU A 106 24.87 47.87 -4.40
N GLU A 107 25.76 46.92 -4.69
CA GLU A 107 25.36 45.54 -4.96
C GLU A 107 24.86 44.89 -3.65
N ARG A 108 23.65 44.34 -3.66
CA ARG A 108 23.09 43.73 -2.45
C ARG A 108 23.85 42.46 -2.08
N GLU A 109 24.04 42.17 -0.79
CA GLU A 109 24.69 40.93 -0.38
C GLU A 109 23.85 39.67 -0.72
N PRO A 110 24.50 38.56 -1.12
CA PRO A 110 23.82 37.31 -1.48
C PRO A 110 23.19 36.62 -0.26
N LYS A 111 21.85 36.64 -0.23
CA LYS A 111 21.03 35.92 0.76
C LYS A 111 20.76 34.47 0.32
N VAL A 112 21.83 33.72 0.00
CA VAL A 112 21.76 32.37 -0.59
C VAL A 112 20.87 31.44 0.22
N LEU A 113 21.11 31.32 1.53
CA LEU A 113 20.37 30.40 2.40
C LEU A 113 18.87 30.76 2.45
N ARG A 114 18.54 32.05 2.50
CA ARG A 114 17.15 32.53 2.48
C ARG A 114 16.49 32.11 1.17
N THR A 115 17.08 32.46 0.03
CA THR A 115 16.58 32.11 -1.31
C THR A 115 16.37 30.61 -1.47
N LEU A 116 17.33 29.80 -1.02
CA LEU A 116 17.26 28.35 -1.11
C LEU A 116 16.23 27.72 -0.18
N LEU A 117 15.96 28.30 1.00
CA LEU A 117 14.94 27.77 1.92
C LEU A 117 13.53 28.24 1.55
N THR A 118 13.38 29.49 1.13
CA THR A 118 12.07 30.10 0.93
C THR A 118 11.51 29.94 -0.48
N GLY A 119 12.37 29.79 -1.49
CA GLY A 119 11.93 29.88 -2.89
C GLY A 119 11.76 31.31 -3.41
N LEU A 120 12.17 32.31 -2.63
CA LEU A 120 12.15 33.70 -3.09
C LEU A 120 13.32 33.97 -4.03
N PRO A 121 13.14 34.79 -5.07
CA PRO A 121 14.24 35.31 -5.86
C PRO A 121 15.33 35.92 -4.98
N SER A 122 16.59 35.71 -5.36
CA SER A 122 17.72 36.35 -4.69
C SER A 122 17.78 37.83 -5.09
N PRO A 123 17.92 38.74 -4.11
CA PRO A 123 18.05 40.17 -4.36
C PRO A 123 19.37 40.59 -5.02
N SER A 124 20.29 39.65 -5.25
CA SER A 124 21.61 39.96 -5.78
C SER A 124 22.18 38.93 -6.75
N SER A 125 21.39 37.91 -7.11
CA SER A 125 21.91 36.87 -8.01
C SER A 125 20.80 36.15 -8.77
N ALA A 126 20.73 36.39 -10.08
CA ALA A 126 19.82 35.66 -10.97
C ALA A 126 20.07 34.15 -10.94
N MET A 127 21.32 33.71 -10.81
CA MET A 127 21.69 32.31 -10.70
C MET A 127 20.96 31.63 -9.53
N TRP A 128 21.01 32.22 -8.33
CA TRP A 128 20.35 31.64 -7.15
C TRP A 128 18.82 31.70 -7.24
N SER A 129 18.25 32.72 -7.90
CA SER A 129 16.82 32.76 -8.23
C SER A 129 16.42 31.57 -9.11
N TRP A 130 17.17 31.32 -10.19
CA TRP A 130 16.89 30.20 -11.09
C TRP A 130 17.12 28.84 -10.44
N ILE A 131 18.12 28.71 -9.56
CA ILE A 131 18.33 27.47 -8.79
C ILE A 131 17.13 27.19 -7.89
N THR A 132 16.64 28.18 -7.14
CA THR A 132 15.51 27.97 -6.22
C THR A 132 14.20 27.70 -6.97
N PHE A 133 14.01 28.33 -8.13
CA PHE A 133 12.92 28.00 -9.05
C PHE A 133 13.03 26.56 -9.58
N GLY A 134 14.23 26.16 -10.01
CA GLY A 134 14.54 24.81 -10.47
C GLY A 134 14.24 23.74 -9.42
N ILE A 135 14.52 24.01 -8.13
CA ILE A 135 14.16 23.11 -7.03
C ILE A 135 12.64 22.89 -6.97
N ASN A 136 11.83 23.95 -7.06
CA ASN A 136 10.37 23.83 -7.04
C ASN A 136 9.86 23.06 -8.26
N MET A 137 10.41 23.33 -9.44
CA MET A 137 10.04 22.61 -10.66
C MET A 137 10.43 21.13 -10.59
N ALA A 138 11.59 20.80 -10.02
CA ALA A 138 12.00 19.43 -9.81
C ALA A 138 11.06 18.68 -8.85
N LEU A 139 10.62 19.32 -7.76
CA LEU A 139 9.63 18.75 -6.85
C LEU A 139 8.28 18.48 -7.54
N ILE A 140 7.80 19.44 -8.35
CA ILE A 140 6.57 19.26 -9.15
C ILE A 140 6.74 18.09 -10.12
N ALA A 141 7.88 18.00 -10.83
CA ALA A 141 8.16 16.91 -11.73
C ALA A 141 8.18 15.54 -11.02
N MET A 142 8.76 15.47 -9.81
CA MET A 142 8.72 14.24 -8.98
C MET A 142 7.29 13.88 -8.54
N ALA A 143 6.47 14.86 -8.18
CA ALA A 143 5.06 14.62 -7.85
C ALA A 143 4.29 14.09 -9.05
N LEU A 144 4.48 14.69 -10.24
CA LEU A 144 3.87 14.22 -11.49
C LEU A 144 4.38 12.82 -11.89
N ASP A 145 5.67 12.53 -11.67
CA ASP A 145 6.26 11.20 -11.92
C ASP A 145 5.57 10.12 -11.07
N VAL A 146 5.32 10.36 -9.79
CA VAL A 146 4.57 9.42 -8.91
C VAL A 146 3.13 9.21 -9.38
N VAL A 147 2.45 10.27 -9.80
CA VAL A 147 1.02 10.22 -10.15
C VAL A 147 0.79 9.59 -11.52
N TYR A 148 1.63 9.92 -12.51
CA TYR A 148 1.31 9.67 -13.92
C TYR A 148 2.26 8.72 -14.64
N ARG A 149 3.49 8.48 -14.15
CA ARG A 149 4.44 7.65 -14.92
C ARG A 149 3.98 6.20 -15.09
N ALA A 150 3.55 5.55 -14.00
CA ALA A 150 3.11 4.17 -14.08
C ALA A 150 1.83 4.03 -14.93
N PRO A 151 0.75 4.80 -14.69
CA PRO A 151 -0.42 4.76 -15.55
C PRO A 151 -0.10 5.07 -17.01
N LEU A 152 0.69 6.11 -17.33
CA LEU A 152 0.88 6.49 -18.74
C LEU A 152 1.87 5.59 -19.49
N LEU A 153 2.96 5.15 -18.85
CA LEU A 153 4.06 4.47 -19.54
C LEU A 153 4.08 2.95 -19.29
N HIS A 154 3.33 2.45 -18.30
CA HIS A 154 3.33 1.04 -17.91
C HIS A 154 1.90 0.49 -17.81
N GLN A 155 1.15 0.54 -18.91
CA GLN A 155 -0.21 -0.02 -18.99
C GLN A 155 -0.25 -1.56 -18.96
N CYS A 156 0.87 -2.20 -19.34
CA CYS A 156 1.11 -3.64 -19.24
C CYS A 156 0.03 -4.51 -19.95
N HIS A 157 -0.57 -4.02 -21.04
CA HIS A 157 -1.58 -4.78 -21.79
C HIS A 157 -1.05 -6.13 -22.31
N ASP A 158 0.23 -6.17 -22.65
CA ASP A 158 0.94 -7.32 -23.19
C ASP A 158 1.57 -8.24 -22.13
N ALA A 159 1.29 -8.00 -20.85
CA ALA A 159 1.81 -8.79 -19.75
C ALA A 159 1.38 -10.26 -19.85
N SER A 160 2.33 -11.17 -20.06
CA SER A 160 2.10 -12.61 -19.97
C SER A 160 2.82 -13.13 -18.73
N PHE A 161 2.08 -13.69 -17.78
CA PHE A 161 2.63 -14.15 -16.51
C PHE A 161 1.88 -15.38 -16.00
N ALA A 162 2.51 -16.08 -15.05
CA ALA A 162 1.90 -17.15 -14.30
C ALA A 162 2.31 -17.08 -12.83
N ARG A 163 1.42 -17.51 -11.94
CA ARG A 163 1.71 -17.64 -10.51
C ARG A 163 0.99 -18.83 -9.89
N VAL A 164 1.57 -19.35 -8.82
CA VAL A 164 0.92 -20.38 -7.99
C VAL A 164 -0.09 -19.70 -7.06
N GLY A 165 -1.32 -20.19 -7.06
CA GLY A 165 -2.37 -19.81 -6.11
C GLY A 165 -2.49 -20.83 -4.99
N TYR A 166 -3.68 -21.37 -4.77
CA TYR A 166 -3.88 -22.40 -3.77
C TYR A 166 -3.18 -23.71 -4.14
N VAL A 167 -2.39 -24.23 -3.19
CA VAL A 167 -1.76 -25.56 -3.26
C VAL A 167 -2.33 -26.41 -2.12
N SER A 168 -3.08 -27.43 -2.49
CA SER A 168 -3.65 -28.40 -1.54
C SER A 168 -2.67 -29.55 -1.28
N GLU A 169 -3.15 -30.58 -0.58
CA GLU A 169 -2.40 -31.83 -0.40
C GLU A 169 -2.23 -32.65 -1.69
N ASN A 170 -3.04 -32.40 -2.72
CA ASN A 170 -3.06 -33.22 -3.93
C ASN A 170 -3.26 -32.45 -5.24
N SER A 171 -3.30 -31.12 -5.18
CA SER A 171 -3.52 -30.26 -6.34
C SER A 171 -2.86 -28.91 -6.16
N ALA A 172 -2.61 -28.24 -7.28
CA ALA A 172 -2.11 -26.86 -7.32
C ALA A 172 -2.87 -26.08 -8.39
N LYS A 173 -3.26 -24.85 -8.07
CA LYS A 173 -3.86 -23.92 -9.02
C LYS A 173 -2.78 -22.98 -9.56
N ILE A 174 -2.62 -22.95 -10.88
CA ILE A 174 -1.73 -22.00 -11.56
C ILE A 174 -2.57 -20.97 -12.28
N LEU A 175 -2.55 -19.72 -11.83
CA LEU A 175 -3.14 -18.61 -12.57
C LEU A 175 -2.19 -18.27 -13.71
N VAL A 176 -2.74 -18.09 -14.91
CA VAL A 176 -2.02 -17.63 -16.10
C VAL A 176 -2.77 -16.46 -16.70
N ARG A 177 -2.04 -15.44 -17.14
CA ARG A 177 -2.52 -14.45 -18.09
C ARG A 177 -1.73 -14.60 -19.39
N GLU A 178 -2.42 -14.82 -20.51
CA GLU A 178 -1.79 -14.93 -21.83
C GLU A 178 -2.62 -14.18 -22.89
N PRO A 179 -2.22 -12.95 -23.26
CA PRO A 179 -3.00 -12.10 -24.17
C PRO A 179 -2.85 -12.44 -25.66
N TYR A 180 -1.90 -13.31 -26.03
CA TYR A 180 -1.70 -13.73 -27.41
C TYR A 180 -2.31 -15.12 -27.66
N ALA A 181 -2.63 -15.42 -28.91
CA ALA A 181 -3.11 -16.74 -29.34
C ALA A 181 -1.98 -17.79 -29.27
N PHE A 182 -1.59 -18.16 -28.06
CA PHE A 182 -0.46 -19.04 -27.74
C PHE A 182 -0.93 -20.15 -26.80
N ASP A 183 -0.61 -21.41 -27.14
CA ASP A 183 -0.94 -22.54 -26.29
C ASP A 183 -0.09 -22.53 -25.02
N VAL A 184 -0.72 -22.25 -23.88
CA VAL A 184 -0.05 -22.28 -22.57
C VAL A 184 0.16 -23.72 -22.14
N LYS A 185 1.40 -24.08 -21.81
CA LYS A 185 1.73 -25.38 -21.20
C LYS A 185 2.29 -25.19 -19.81
N VAL A 186 1.73 -25.93 -18.86
CA VAL A 186 2.27 -26.06 -17.50
C VAL A 186 2.92 -27.43 -17.41
N LEU A 187 4.25 -27.45 -17.38
CA LEU A 187 5.04 -28.64 -17.10
C LEU A 187 5.35 -28.70 -15.62
N TYR A 188 5.29 -29.89 -15.01
CA TYR A 188 5.59 -30.08 -13.59
C TYR A 188 6.17 -31.46 -13.31
N ARG A 189 7.01 -31.57 -12.28
CA ARG A 189 7.52 -32.85 -11.75
C ARG A 189 7.93 -32.71 -10.27
N SER A 190 7.93 -33.83 -9.54
CA SER A 190 8.33 -33.84 -8.13
C SER A 190 9.85 -33.78 -7.97
N ILE A 191 10.29 -33.08 -6.92
CA ILE A 191 11.69 -32.99 -6.50
C ILE A 191 11.93 -34.02 -5.39
N ASP A 192 12.06 -35.30 -5.75
CA ASP A 192 12.20 -36.43 -4.79
C ASP A 192 13.53 -37.20 -4.94
N GLY A 193 14.56 -36.56 -5.52
CA GLY A 193 15.88 -37.15 -5.72
C GLY A 193 15.96 -38.19 -6.85
N THR A 194 14.84 -38.48 -7.51
CA THR A 194 14.80 -39.31 -8.73
C THR A 194 14.51 -38.43 -9.95
N GLU A 195 15.24 -38.62 -11.05
CA GLU A 195 14.91 -37.91 -12.29
C GLU A 195 13.55 -38.39 -12.81
N ARG A 196 12.52 -37.55 -12.63
CA ARG A 196 11.17 -37.79 -13.15
C ARG A 196 11.01 -37.12 -14.50
N SER A 197 10.26 -37.76 -15.39
CA SER A 197 9.76 -37.14 -16.62
C SER A 197 8.80 -35.99 -16.27
N TRP A 198 8.79 -34.94 -17.09
CA TRP A 198 7.84 -33.86 -16.97
C TRP A 198 6.43 -34.34 -17.29
N MET A 199 5.51 -34.14 -16.34
CA MET A 199 4.08 -34.16 -16.63
C MET A 199 3.69 -32.79 -17.20
N HIS A 200 2.61 -32.72 -17.96
CA HIS A 200 2.16 -31.44 -18.49
C HIS A 200 0.63 -31.33 -18.57
N LYS A 201 0.14 -30.09 -18.51
CA LYS A 201 -1.23 -29.71 -18.84
C LYS A 201 -1.18 -28.58 -19.85
N THR A 202 -2.03 -28.62 -20.86
CA THR A 202 -2.05 -27.63 -21.94
C THR A 202 -3.41 -26.93 -21.98
N HIS A 203 -3.40 -25.61 -22.03
CA HIS A 203 -4.55 -24.80 -22.40
C HIS A 203 -4.35 -24.33 -23.85
N ARG A 204 -5.24 -24.76 -24.75
CA ARG A 204 -5.08 -24.57 -26.21
C ARG A 204 -5.52 -23.18 -26.66
N ALA A 205 -4.96 -22.13 -26.08
CA ALA A 205 -5.34 -20.74 -26.32
C ALA A 205 -5.09 -20.25 -27.76
N SER A 206 -4.42 -21.04 -28.62
CA SER A 206 -4.36 -20.77 -30.06
C SER A 206 -5.65 -21.13 -30.81
N GLN A 207 -6.50 -21.99 -30.25
CA GLN A 207 -7.72 -22.48 -30.88
C GLN A 207 -8.92 -21.57 -30.55
N PRO A 208 -9.75 -21.19 -31.54
CA PRO A 208 -10.89 -20.28 -31.32
C PRO A 208 -11.84 -20.67 -30.20
N GLU A 209 -12.08 -21.97 -29.98
CA GLU A 209 -12.99 -22.43 -28.92
C GLU A 209 -12.44 -22.25 -27.50
N TYR A 210 -11.13 -22.01 -27.37
CA TYR A 210 -10.41 -21.90 -26.09
C TYR A 210 -9.61 -20.61 -25.98
N TRP A 211 -9.93 -19.59 -26.78
CA TRP A 211 -9.27 -18.30 -26.67
C TRP A 211 -9.43 -17.72 -25.27
N LEU A 212 -8.32 -17.21 -24.75
CA LEU A 212 -8.35 -16.27 -23.65
C LEU A 212 -8.75 -14.93 -24.24
N THR A 213 -9.82 -14.33 -23.71
CA THR A 213 -10.41 -13.11 -24.26
C THR A 213 -10.32 -11.98 -23.27
N ASN A 214 -10.68 -10.78 -23.73
CA ASN A 214 -10.77 -9.62 -22.86
C ASN A 214 -11.91 -9.73 -21.83
N GLU A 215 -12.76 -10.76 -21.84
CA GLU A 215 -13.79 -10.93 -20.81
C GLU A 215 -13.16 -11.18 -19.44
N THR A 216 -12.07 -11.95 -19.36
CA THR A 216 -11.34 -12.25 -18.12
C THR A 216 -10.01 -11.51 -18.01
N ASP A 217 -9.77 -10.52 -18.88
CA ASP A 217 -8.44 -9.94 -19.14
C ASP A 217 -7.38 -11.00 -19.48
N PHE A 218 -7.77 -11.95 -20.32
CA PHE A 218 -6.92 -13.04 -20.80
C PHE A 218 -6.40 -13.95 -19.69
N THR A 219 -7.08 -14.00 -18.55
CA THR A 219 -6.70 -14.85 -17.41
C THR A 219 -7.43 -16.19 -17.44
N THR A 220 -6.75 -17.23 -16.95
CA THR A 220 -7.33 -18.56 -16.69
C THR A 220 -6.60 -19.27 -15.56
N VAL A 221 -7.25 -20.25 -14.95
CA VAL A 221 -6.65 -21.08 -13.90
C VAL A 221 -6.47 -22.51 -14.41
N MET A 222 -5.22 -22.97 -14.43
CA MET A 222 -4.85 -24.33 -14.77
C MET A 222 -4.68 -25.15 -13.49
N ASN A 223 -5.63 -26.07 -13.24
CA ASN A 223 -5.57 -26.97 -12.09
C ASN A 223 -4.66 -28.17 -12.40
N ILE A 224 -3.62 -28.35 -11.61
CA ILE A 224 -2.80 -29.57 -11.58
C ILE A 224 -3.40 -30.48 -10.51
N GLU A 225 -3.65 -31.74 -10.84
CA GLU A 225 -4.33 -32.71 -9.96
C GLU A 225 -3.47 -33.95 -9.75
N HIS A 226 -3.88 -34.81 -8.80
CA HIS A 226 -3.21 -36.07 -8.48
C HIS A 226 -1.75 -35.92 -8.05
N LEU A 227 -1.42 -34.80 -7.40
CA LEU A 227 -0.13 -34.60 -6.76
C LEU A 227 -0.02 -35.44 -5.48
N ARG A 228 1.21 -35.76 -5.09
CA ARG A 228 1.49 -36.43 -3.81
C ARG A 228 1.54 -35.38 -2.69
N PRO A 229 0.98 -35.67 -1.51
CA PRO A 229 1.04 -34.76 -0.37
C PRO A 229 2.45 -34.63 0.19
N ASP A 230 2.70 -33.50 0.86
CA ASP A 230 3.96 -33.17 1.54
C ASP A 230 5.20 -33.35 0.65
N LEU A 231 5.14 -32.85 -0.58
CA LEU A 231 6.20 -33.04 -1.55
C LEU A 231 6.50 -31.77 -2.35
N PRO A 232 7.77 -31.40 -2.53
CA PRO A 232 8.15 -30.30 -3.41
C PRO A 232 8.02 -30.68 -4.89
N TYR A 233 7.59 -29.71 -5.69
CA TYR A 233 7.46 -29.78 -7.14
C TYR A 233 8.15 -28.58 -7.77
N GLU A 234 8.80 -28.80 -8.91
CA GLU A 234 9.19 -27.73 -9.82
C GLU A 234 8.21 -27.66 -10.99
N TYR A 235 8.00 -26.45 -11.50
CA TYR A 235 7.14 -26.20 -12.64
C TYR A 235 7.77 -25.24 -13.64
N ILE A 236 7.32 -25.36 -14.89
CA ILE A 236 7.60 -24.45 -15.99
C ILE A 236 6.26 -24.11 -16.65
N VAL A 237 5.94 -22.83 -16.77
CA VAL A 237 4.83 -22.34 -17.58
C VAL A 237 5.40 -21.72 -18.86
N GLU A 238 5.10 -22.33 -19.99
CA GLU A 238 5.46 -21.81 -21.30
C GLU A 238 4.40 -20.78 -21.72
N THR A 239 4.83 -19.53 -21.97
CA THR A 239 3.97 -18.45 -22.44
C THR A 239 4.54 -17.79 -23.69
N SER A 240 3.78 -16.89 -24.31
CA SER A 240 4.22 -16.14 -25.49
C SER A 240 5.45 -15.25 -25.25
N ARG A 241 5.71 -14.89 -23.98
CA ARG A 241 6.82 -14.02 -23.57
C ARG A 241 8.03 -14.77 -23.02
N GLY A 242 7.92 -16.09 -22.86
CA GLY A 242 9.00 -16.94 -22.40
C GLY A 242 8.55 -17.92 -21.32
N ASN A 243 9.52 -18.64 -20.75
CA ASN A 243 9.26 -19.64 -19.73
C ASN A 243 9.31 -18.99 -18.34
N ILE A 244 8.30 -19.30 -17.54
CA ILE A 244 8.20 -18.91 -16.13
C ILE A 244 8.40 -20.16 -15.31
N THR A 245 9.44 -20.16 -14.48
CA THR A 245 9.82 -21.32 -13.68
C THR A 245 9.65 -21.05 -12.20
N GLY A 246 9.39 -22.08 -11.43
CA GLY A 246 9.29 -21.93 -9.98
C GLY A 246 9.13 -23.25 -9.27
N THR A 247 8.92 -23.18 -7.96
CA THR A 247 8.64 -24.34 -7.13
C THR A 247 7.45 -24.11 -6.22
N PHE A 248 6.79 -25.19 -5.82
CA PHE A 248 5.82 -25.17 -4.74
C PHE A 248 5.90 -26.48 -3.96
N THR A 249 5.40 -26.50 -2.74
CA THR A 249 5.31 -27.73 -1.94
C THR A 249 3.85 -28.03 -1.70
N THR A 250 3.41 -29.24 -2.07
CA THR A 250 2.06 -29.69 -1.70
C THR A 250 1.92 -29.77 -0.20
N ALA A 251 0.72 -29.46 0.28
CA ALA A 251 0.47 -29.48 1.70
C ALA A 251 0.67 -30.87 2.33
N PRO A 252 1.08 -30.95 3.60
CA PRO A 252 0.83 -32.14 4.38
C PRO A 252 -0.67 -32.31 4.59
N ARG A 253 -1.09 -33.57 4.75
CA ARG A 253 -2.49 -33.90 5.02
C ARG A 253 -2.99 -33.21 6.29
N PRO A 254 -4.30 -32.93 6.42
CA PRO A 254 -4.91 -32.46 7.66
C PRO A 254 -4.41 -33.25 8.88
N GLY A 255 -3.98 -32.52 9.90
CA GLY A 255 -3.44 -33.02 11.15
C GLY A 255 -1.98 -33.49 11.11
N ARG A 256 -1.26 -33.27 10.00
CA ARG A 256 0.15 -33.66 9.85
C ARG A 256 1.05 -32.45 9.64
N ILE A 257 2.28 -32.57 10.14
CA ILE A 257 3.36 -31.60 9.92
C ILE A 257 4.46 -32.30 9.13
N SER A 258 5.14 -31.55 8.26
CA SER A 258 6.19 -32.07 7.40
C SER A 258 7.50 -32.28 8.13
N MET A 259 8.09 -33.47 7.97
CA MET A 259 9.46 -33.73 8.40
C MET A 259 10.48 -33.00 7.50
N LEU A 260 10.11 -32.65 6.26
CA LEU A 260 10.99 -31.97 5.30
C LEU A 260 11.20 -30.48 5.64
N LYS A 261 10.33 -29.92 6.50
CA LYS A 261 10.38 -28.52 6.95
C LYS A 261 10.63 -28.43 8.45
N ASP A 262 11.57 -29.24 8.94
CA ASP A 262 12.09 -29.13 10.31
C ASP A 262 11.00 -29.31 11.39
N ASN A 263 9.96 -30.11 11.11
CA ASN A 263 8.78 -30.30 11.95
C ASN A 263 8.01 -29.00 12.26
N LYS A 264 8.04 -28.05 11.31
CA LYS A 264 7.29 -26.80 11.36
C LYS A 264 6.30 -26.72 10.21
N TYR A 265 5.12 -26.19 10.51
CA TYR A 265 4.19 -25.74 9.50
C TYR A 265 4.18 -24.21 9.47
N THR A 266 4.84 -23.64 8.46
CA THR A 266 5.03 -22.19 8.36
C THR A 266 4.22 -21.60 7.21
N PHE A 267 3.58 -20.47 7.46
CA PHE A 267 3.04 -19.58 6.43
C PHE A 267 3.31 -18.13 6.80
N VAL A 268 3.20 -17.22 5.83
CA VAL A 268 3.41 -15.78 6.04
C VAL A 268 2.16 -14.98 5.72
N HIS A 269 2.00 -13.81 6.33
CA HIS A 269 0.92 -12.89 5.99
C HIS A 269 1.34 -11.41 6.07
N SER A 270 0.63 -10.58 5.32
CA SER A 270 0.69 -9.11 5.33
C SER A 270 -0.45 -8.57 4.43
N SER A 271 -0.54 -7.25 4.28
CA SER A 271 -1.45 -6.56 3.34
C SER A 271 -0.77 -5.30 2.82
N CYS A 272 -1.43 -4.53 1.96
CA CYS A 272 -1.01 -3.18 1.56
C CYS A 272 0.33 -3.12 0.82
N ILE A 273 0.26 -3.04 -0.52
CA ILE A 273 1.43 -2.75 -1.36
C ILE A 273 1.19 -1.55 -2.29
N LYS A 274 2.08 -0.57 -2.23
CA LYS A 274 2.17 0.51 -3.21
C LYS A 274 3.58 0.54 -3.80
N PRO A 275 3.72 0.58 -5.14
CA PRO A 275 5.03 0.62 -5.74
C PRO A 275 5.71 1.95 -5.44
N ARG A 276 7.03 1.92 -5.31
CA ARG A 276 7.91 3.08 -5.15
C ARG A 276 7.54 3.98 -3.96
N VAL A 277 7.15 3.38 -2.84
CA VAL A 277 6.94 4.07 -1.56
C VAL A 277 7.99 3.58 -0.54
N PRO A 278 8.76 4.49 0.10
CA PRO A 278 8.83 5.93 -0.17
C PRO A 278 9.50 6.25 -1.51
N TYR A 279 9.14 7.39 -2.12
CA TYR A 279 9.59 7.74 -3.45
C TYR A 279 11.11 7.96 -3.54
N THR A 280 11.68 7.45 -4.63
CA THR A 280 12.99 7.85 -5.15
C THR A 280 12.94 7.96 -6.68
N PRO A 281 13.61 8.96 -7.29
CA PRO A 281 13.51 9.21 -8.73
C PRO A 281 14.20 8.14 -9.61
N PHE A 282 15.10 7.34 -9.02
CA PHE A 282 15.90 6.35 -9.74
C PHE A 282 15.35 4.92 -9.67
N GLN A 283 14.37 4.68 -8.82
CA GLN A 283 13.74 3.37 -8.66
C GLN A 283 12.75 3.11 -9.80
N HIS A 284 12.53 1.84 -10.19
CA HIS A 284 11.53 1.53 -11.22
C HIS A 284 10.10 1.91 -10.76
N PRO A 285 9.20 2.42 -11.64
CA PRO A 285 7.85 2.87 -11.26
C PRO A 285 6.97 1.80 -10.60
N LEU A 286 7.23 0.54 -10.91
CA LEU A 286 6.46 -0.62 -10.43
C LEU A 286 7.17 -1.41 -9.33
N GLU A 287 8.30 -0.93 -8.80
CA GLU A 287 9.09 -1.69 -7.81
C GLU A 287 8.47 -1.66 -6.42
N PHE A 288 8.47 -2.79 -5.71
CA PHE A 288 7.99 -2.91 -4.33
C PHE A 288 9.16 -3.26 -3.39
N PRO A 289 9.74 -2.27 -2.66
CA PRO A 289 10.82 -2.52 -1.70
C PRO A 289 10.52 -3.66 -0.71
N GLY A 290 9.28 -3.75 -0.26
CA GLY A 290 8.85 -4.77 0.70
C GLY A 290 8.98 -6.21 0.22
N MET A 291 8.77 -6.46 -1.07
CA MET A 291 8.93 -7.80 -1.64
C MET A 291 10.39 -8.27 -1.58
N LYS A 292 11.37 -7.35 -1.69
CA LYS A 292 12.79 -7.67 -1.51
C LYS A 292 13.10 -8.10 -0.08
N HIS A 293 12.46 -7.47 0.90
CA HIS A 293 12.59 -7.85 2.30
C HIS A 293 12.02 -9.24 2.55
N LEU A 294 10.81 -9.52 2.05
CA LEU A 294 10.18 -10.84 2.15
C LEU A 294 11.02 -11.93 1.46
N ALA A 295 11.46 -11.69 0.21
CA ALA A 295 12.24 -12.65 -0.58
C ALA A 295 13.51 -13.14 0.14
N ARG A 296 14.17 -12.25 0.91
CA ARG A 296 15.37 -12.62 1.70
C ARG A 296 15.11 -13.72 2.72
N TRP A 297 13.91 -13.75 3.31
CA TRP A 297 13.55 -14.66 4.39
C TRP A 297 12.89 -15.96 3.91
N LEU A 298 12.42 -16.03 2.67
CA LEU A 298 11.76 -17.23 2.13
C LEU A 298 12.60 -18.52 2.25
N PRO A 299 13.94 -18.52 1.97
CA PRO A 299 14.75 -19.72 2.12
C PRO A 299 14.85 -20.25 3.55
N GLU A 300 14.83 -19.35 4.54
CA GLU A 300 14.89 -19.71 5.96
C GLU A 300 13.51 -20.17 6.47
N LEU A 301 12.47 -19.37 6.21
CA LEU A 301 11.12 -19.61 6.70
C LEU A 301 10.44 -20.80 6.03
N LYS A 302 10.82 -21.11 4.79
CA LYS A 302 10.24 -22.17 3.94
C LYS A 302 8.71 -22.20 3.98
N PRO A 303 8.00 -21.07 3.85
CA PRO A 303 6.55 -21.02 4.01
C PRO A 303 5.82 -21.87 2.95
N TYR A 304 4.63 -22.37 3.29
CA TYR A 304 3.75 -23.04 2.32
C TYR A 304 3.01 -22.06 1.42
N PHE A 305 2.64 -20.88 1.93
CA PHE A 305 1.94 -19.84 1.19
C PHE A 305 2.05 -18.48 1.89
N MET A 306 1.69 -17.44 1.15
CA MET A 306 1.36 -16.10 1.62
C MET A 306 -0.16 -15.95 1.72
N LEU A 307 -0.64 -15.50 2.89
CA LEU A 307 -1.97 -14.91 3.03
C LEU A 307 -1.84 -13.40 2.83
N PHE A 308 -2.34 -12.89 1.70
CA PHE A 308 -2.31 -11.47 1.41
C PHE A 308 -3.69 -10.86 1.70
N LEU A 309 -3.77 -10.02 2.74
CA LEU A 309 -5.02 -9.67 3.40
C LEU A 309 -5.70 -8.43 2.80
N GLY A 310 -5.53 -8.25 1.49
CA GLY A 310 -6.08 -7.13 0.71
C GLY A 310 -5.14 -5.94 0.55
N ASP A 311 -5.63 -4.91 -0.14
CA ASP A 311 -4.84 -3.80 -0.67
C ASP A 311 -3.66 -4.28 -1.53
N PHE A 312 -3.93 -5.27 -2.38
CA PHE A 312 -2.98 -5.77 -3.38
C PHE A 312 -2.76 -4.77 -4.51
N ILE A 313 -3.79 -3.96 -4.78
CA ILE A 313 -3.70 -2.77 -5.62
C ILE A 313 -4.23 -1.57 -4.84
N TYR A 314 -3.82 -0.38 -5.27
CA TYR A 314 -4.37 0.89 -4.82
C TYR A 314 -4.89 1.65 -6.03
N VAL A 315 -6.18 1.56 -6.30
CA VAL A 315 -6.79 2.16 -7.50
C VAL A 315 -7.06 3.66 -7.36
N ASP A 316 -7.07 4.17 -6.13
CA ASP A 316 -7.56 5.51 -5.78
C ASP A 316 -6.49 6.48 -5.30
N VAL A 317 -5.37 5.98 -4.76
CA VAL A 317 -4.25 6.79 -4.31
C VAL A 317 -3.03 6.65 -5.25
N PRO A 318 -2.30 7.74 -5.53
CA PRO A 318 -2.60 9.12 -5.14
C PRO A 318 -3.68 9.76 -6.02
N HIS A 319 -4.06 9.16 -7.14
CA HIS A 319 -5.10 9.68 -8.02
C HIS A 319 -5.72 8.56 -8.85
N ARG A 320 -7.04 8.40 -8.68
CA ARG A 320 -7.83 7.50 -9.51
C ARG A 320 -7.90 7.99 -10.96
N GLN A 321 -7.43 7.17 -11.89
CA GLN A 321 -7.42 7.52 -13.33
C GLN A 321 -8.79 7.30 -14.01
N GLY A 322 -9.65 6.46 -13.44
CA GLY A 322 -10.93 6.10 -14.02
C GLY A 322 -11.76 5.21 -13.09
N SER A 323 -12.95 4.80 -13.53
CA SER A 323 -13.86 3.94 -12.76
C SER A 323 -14.34 2.72 -13.53
N ASP A 324 -13.81 2.50 -14.72
CA ASP A 324 -14.14 1.41 -15.62
C ASP A 324 -13.27 0.17 -15.34
N VAL A 325 -13.67 -0.98 -15.91
CA VAL A 325 -13.02 -2.29 -15.74
C VAL A 325 -11.51 -2.25 -16.10
N GLU A 326 -11.14 -1.51 -17.14
CA GLU A 326 -9.75 -1.44 -17.60
C GLU A 326 -8.87 -0.67 -16.61
N THR A 327 -9.41 0.34 -15.91
CA THR A 327 -8.70 1.03 -14.83
C THR A 327 -8.23 0.05 -13.74
N TYR A 328 -9.10 -0.85 -13.26
CA TYR A 328 -8.72 -1.82 -12.21
C TYR A 328 -7.76 -2.88 -12.72
N ARG A 329 -8.03 -3.42 -13.92
CA ARG A 329 -7.19 -4.45 -14.54
C ARG A 329 -5.77 -3.97 -14.80
N ARG A 330 -5.59 -2.71 -15.21
CA ARG A 330 -4.26 -2.09 -15.34
C ARG A 330 -3.46 -2.17 -14.03
N GLU A 331 -4.06 -1.83 -12.90
CA GLU A 331 -3.36 -1.87 -11.60
C GLU A 331 -2.88 -3.28 -11.27
N TYR A 332 -3.71 -4.31 -11.51
CA TYR A 332 -3.27 -5.70 -11.35
C TYR A 332 -2.13 -6.08 -12.29
N ARG A 333 -2.23 -5.75 -13.58
CA ARG A 333 -1.15 -6.03 -14.55
C ARG A 333 0.14 -5.33 -14.16
N GLN A 334 0.07 -4.11 -13.61
CA GLN A 334 1.24 -3.39 -13.11
C GLN A 334 1.91 -4.10 -11.93
N VAL A 335 1.14 -4.58 -10.95
CA VAL A 335 1.69 -5.35 -9.83
C VAL A 335 2.38 -6.62 -10.34
N TYR A 336 1.70 -7.40 -11.19
CA TYR A 336 2.25 -8.65 -11.73
C TYR A 336 3.40 -8.44 -12.74
N SER A 337 3.50 -7.26 -13.37
CA SER A 337 4.63 -6.88 -14.23
C SER A 337 5.78 -6.22 -13.46
N SER A 338 5.69 -6.16 -12.14
CA SER A 338 6.73 -5.56 -11.31
C SER A 338 8.06 -6.33 -11.42
N PRO A 339 9.21 -5.65 -11.49
CA PRO A 339 10.51 -6.31 -11.37
C PRO A 339 10.73 -6.96 -9.99
N SER A 340 9.93 -6.61 -8.98
CA SER A 340 10.00 -7.21 -7.65
C SER A 340 9.20 -8.50 -7.51
N TRP A 341 8.24 -8.75 -8.41
CA TRP A 341 7.30 -9.87 -8.31
C TRP A 341 7.98 -11.26 -8.38
N PRO A 342 8.90 -11.54 -9.33
CA PRO A 342 9.50 -12.88 -9.45
C PRO A 342 10.21 -13.35 -8.18
N ALA A 343 10.87 -12.42 -7.46
CA ALA A 343 11.60 -12.72 -6.23
C ALA A 343 10.74 -13.33 -5.11
N VAL A 344 9.42 -13.12 -5.16
CA VAL A 344 8.47 -13.71 -4.20
C VAL A 344 7.55 -14.74 -4.87
N SER A 345 7.15 -14.55 -6.13
CA SER A 345 6.12 -15.40 -6.76
C SER A 345 6.61 -16.74 -7.28
N GLU A 346 7.91 -16.87 -7.57
CA GLU A 346 8.48 -18.11 -8.13
C GLU A 346 8.40 -19.29 -7.15
N ASN A 347 8.48 -19.03 -5.84
CA ASN A 347 8.58 -20.07 -4.82
C ASN A 347 7.59 -19.89 -3.66
N LEU A 348 6.69 -18.92 -3.74
CA LEU A 348 5.65 -18.67 -2.75
C LEU A 348 4.28 -18.67 -3.43
N PRO A 349 3.40 -19.61 -3.08
CA PRO A 349 2.00 -19.54 -3.45
C PRO A 349 1.28 -18.38 -2.73
N TRP A 350 0.37 -17.67 -3.41
CA TRP A 350 -0.37 -16.53 -2.82
C TRP A 350 -1.88 -16.78 -2.80
N ILE A 351 -2.47 -16.61 -1.62
CA ILE A 351 -3.90 -16.69 -1.35
C ILE A 351 -4.36 -15.30 -0.90
N HIS A 352 -5.42 -14.78 -1.52
CA HIS A 352 -5.82 -13.38 -1.38
C HIS A 352 -7.17 -13.20 -0.73
N VAL A 353 -7.30 -12.12 0.04
CA VAL A 353 -8.56 -11.50 0.47
C VAL A 353 -8.66 -10.13 -0.20
N ILE A 354 -9.89 -9.62 -0.37
CA ILE A 354 -10.14 -8.26 -0.87
C ILE A 354 -10.23 -7.27 0.29
N ASP A 355 -9.72 -6.07 0.11
CA ASP A 355 -9.95 -4.94 1.03
C ASP A 355 -10.43 -3.70 0.25
N ASP A 356 -10.45 -2.53 0.87
CA ASP A 356 -11.08 -1.33 0.32
C ASP A 356 -10.31 -0.74 -0.84
N HIS A 357 -8.98 -0.73 -0.88
CA HIS A 357 -8.25 -0.08 -1.96
C HIS A 357 -8.26 -0.84 -3.30
N GLU A 358 -8.75 -2.08 -3.30
CA GLU A 358 -9.22 -2.74 -4.52
C GLU A 358 -10.45 -2.06 -5.14
N ILE A 359 -11.22 -1.28 -4.37
CA ILE A 359 -12.51 -0.68 -4.75
C ILE A 359 -12.48 0.85 -4.66
N HIS A 360 -12.34 1.36 -3.43
CA HIS A 360 -12.28 2.76 -2.99
C HIS A 360 -12.04 2.77 -1.47
N ASN A 361 -11.16 3.64 -0.99
CA ASN A 361 -10.86 3.88 0.42
C ASN A 361 -12.13 3.89 1.29
N ASP A 362 -12.13 3.12 2.37
CA ASP A 362 -13.23 2.91 3.31
C ASP A 362 -14.55 2.42 2.65
N TRP A 363 -14.49 1.61 1.58
CA TRP A 363 -15.68 1.16 0.84
C TRP A 363 -16.70 0.41 1.71
N ASN A 364 -17.90 0.97 1.92
CA ASN A 364 -18.95 0.40 2.80
C ASN A 364 -20.35 0.45 2.17
N SER A 365 -20.42 0.35 0.84
CA SER A 365 -21.65 0.49 0.07
C SER A 365 -22.02 -0.79 -0.70
N ASN A 366 -23.22 -0.81 -1.29
CA ASN A 366 -23.74 -1.94 -2.04
C ASN A 366 -22.93 -2.18 -3.33
N MET A 367 -22.89 -3.43 -3.79
CA MET A 367 -22.25 -3.89 -5.05
C MET A 367 -22.80 -3.18 -6.31
N THR A 368 -22.38 -1.93 -6.50
CA THR A 368 -22.85 -0.98 -7.51
C THR A 368 -21.72 0.00 -7.85
N GLY A 369 -21.84 0.70 -8.98
CA GLY A 369 -20.85 1.69 -9.40
C GLY A 369 -19.44 1.09 -9.47
N VAL A 370 -18.50 1.67 -8.74
CA VAL A 370 -17.07 1.30 -8.73
C VAL A 370 -16.79 -0.11 -8.20
N ALA A 371 -17.67 -0.69 -7.39
CA ALA A 371 -17.47 -2.04 -6.86
C ALA A 371 -17.61 -3.14 -7.92
N VAL A 372 -18.45 -2.95 -8.93
CA VAL A 372 -18.66 -3.95 -9.99
C VAL A 372 -17.36 -4.24 -10.77
N PRO A 373 -16.69 -3.24 -11.38
CA PRO A 373 -15.42 -3.48 -12.06
C PRO A 373 -14.27 -3.87 -11.10
N ALA A 374 -14.31 -3.43 -9.84
CA ALA A 374 -13.34 -3.82 -8.82
C ALA A 374 -13.38 -5.33 -8.52
N TYR A 375 -14.59 -5.85 -8.23
CA TYR A 375 -14.79 -7.27 -7.95
C TYR A 375 -14.58 -8.14 -9.18
N ASP A 376 -14.88 -7.65 -10.39
CA ASP A 376 -14.53 -8.32 -11.64
C ASP A 376 -13.02 -8.55 -11.74
N ALA A 377 -12.22 -7.48 -11.61
CA ALA A 377 -10.77 -7.56 -11.67
C ALA A 377 -10.20 -8.45 -10.54
N PHE A 378 -10.66 -8.25 -9.29
CA PHE A 378 -10.24 -9.09 -8.16
C PHE A 378 -10.57 -10.58 -8.39
N THR A 379 -11.73 -10.88 -8.97
CA THR A 379 -12.16 -12.25 -9.26
C THR A 379 -11.18 -12.93 -10.20
N HIS A 380 -10.83 -12.28 -11.31
CA HIS A 380 -9.97 -12.85 -12.34
C HIS A 380 -8.49 -12.94 -11.91
N TYR A 381 -7.99 -11.95 -11.18
CA TYR A 381 -6.58 -11.89 -10.81
C TYR A 381 -6.24 -12.56 -9.48
N ASN A 382 -7.13 -12.48 -8.48
CA ASN A 382 -6.81 -12.87 -7.10
C ASN A 382 -7.71 -14.01 -6.61
N ALA A 383 -9.03 -13.96 -6.84
CA ALA A 383 -9.96 -14.92 -6.27
C ALA A 383 -10.03 -16.26 -7.02
N ALA A 384 -9.95 -16.27 -8.35
CA ALA A 384 -10.06 -17.49 -9.15
C ALA A 384 -9.06 -18.60 -8.73
N PRO A 385 -7.77 -18.29 -8.43
CA PRO A 385 -6.81 -19.30 -7.99
C PRO A 385 -6.83 -19.56 -6.46
N ASN A 386 -7.71 -18.93 -5.67
CA ASN A 386 -7.91 -19.26 -4.26
C ASN A 386 -8.59 -20.65 -4.08
N PRO A 387 -8.68 -21.18 -2.84
CA PRO A 387 -9.58 -22.29 -2.54
C PRO A 387 -11.02 -22.04 -3.02
N PRO A 388 -11.81 -23.11 -3.26
CA PRO A 388 -13.21 -22.96 -3.65
C PRO A 388 -14.01 -22.09 -2.65
N PRO A 389 -14.86 -21.18 -3.13
CA PRO A 389 -15.68 -20.35 -2.26
C PRO A 389 -16.72 -21.17 -1.51
N HIS A 390 -17.14 -20.69 -0.33
CA HIS A 390 -18.19 -21.32 0.45
C HIS A 390 -19.55 -21.35 -0.27
N ARG A 391 -19.79 -20.35 -1.11
CA ARG A 391 -21.01 -20.19 -1.91
C ARG A 391 -20.64 -19.72 -3.31
N GLU A 392 -21.47 -20.07 -4.29
CA GLU A 392 -21.32 -19.57 -5.65
C GLU A 392 -21.38 -18.04 -5.67
N GLY A 393 -20.43 -17.41 -6.37
CA GLY A 393 -20.31 -15.96 -6.46
C GLY A 393 -19.81 -15.28 -5.18
N ALA A 394 -19.52 -16.00 -4.10
CA ALA A 394 -18.87 -15.46 -2.92
C ALA A 394 -17.34 -15.42 -3.08
N THR A 395 -16.71 -14.50 -2.36
CA THR A 395 -15.26 -14.26 -2.30
C THR A 395 -14.61 -14.82 -1.03
N TYR A 396 -15.42 -15.18 -0.02
CA TYR A 396 -14.97 -15.83 1.20
C TYR A 396 -14.94 -17.36 1.07
N PHE A 397 -14.00 -17.99 1.76
CA PHE A 397 -13.73 -19.43 1.67
C PHE A 397 -13.06 -19.95 2.94
N SER A 398 -13.02 -21.28 3.06
CA SER A 398 -12.21 -21.94 4.08
C SER A 398 -11.44 -23.12 3.48
N PHE A 399 -10.36 -23.49 4.14
CA PHE A 399 -9.59 -24.69 3.80
C PHE A 399 -8.87 -25.22 5.03
N THR A 400 -8.47 -26.49 4.97
CA THR A 400 -7.74 -27.19 6.03
C THR A 400 -6.41 -27.67 5.47
N GLN A 401 -5.32 -27.36 6.15
CA GLN A 401 -3.98 -27.70 5.70
C GLN A 401 -3.04 -27.95 6.89
N GLY A 402 -2.37 -29.10 6.88
CA GLY A 402 -1.49 -29.49 7.98
C GLY A 402 -2.21 -29.40 9.35
N PRO A 403 -1.62 -28.76 10.37
CA PRO A 403 -2.19 -28.69 11.72
C PRO A 403 -3.26 -27.59 11.90
N ALA A 404 -3.74 -26.93 10.84
CA ALA A 404 -4.62 -25.76 10.92
C ALA A 404 -5.81 -25.75 9.94
N GLU A 405 -6.89 -25.08 10.32
CA GLU A 405 -7.96 -24.63 9.42
C GLU A 405 -7.96 -23.11 9.29
N PHE A 406 -8.38 -22.61 8.13
CA PHE A 406 -8.41 -21.19 7.80
C PHE A 406 -9.80 -20.80 7.30
N PHE A 407 -10.33 -19.66 7.75
CA PHE A 407 -11.51 -19.01 7.19
C PHE A 407 -11.16 -17.58 6.79
N LEU A 408 -11.26 -17.30 5.49
CA LEU A 408 -10.87 -16.03 4.90
C LEU A 408 -12.13 -15.23 4.55
N LEU A 409 -12.27 -14.05 5.15
CA LEU A 409 -13.48 -13.23 5.11
C LEU A 409 -13.45 -12.24 3.93
N ASP A 410 -14.61 -11.96 3.35
CA ASP A 410 -14.87 -10.68 2.68
C ASP A 410 -15.48 -9.72 3.70
N THR A 411 -14.86 -8.55 3.89
CA THR A 411 -15.32 -7.53 4.85
C THR A 411 -15.76 -6.22 4.18
N ARG A 412 -15.79 -6.18 2.85
CA ARG A 412 -16.15 -4.97 2.08
C ARG A 412 -17.46 -5.10 1.34
N ARG A 413 -17.85 -6.31 0.94
CA ARG A 413 -19.05 -6.56 0.12
C ARG A 413 -20.37 -6.35 0.84
N TYR A 414 -20.43 -6.73 2.11
CA TYR A 414 -21.69 -6.95 2.84
C TYR A 414 -21.88 -6.00 4.02
N ARG A 415 -20.86 -5.21 4.36
CA ARG A 415 -20.86 -4.39 5.56
C ARG A 415 -21.85 -3.25 5.47
N THR A 416 -22.44 -2.91 6.61
CA THR A 416 -23.26 -1.71 6.75
C THR A 416 -22.40 -0.44 6.63
N PRO A 417 -22.96 0.67 6.14
CA PRO A 417 -22.26 1.95 6.12
C PRO A 417 -21.74 2.35 7.51
N ALA A 418 -20.62 3.06 7.52
CA ALA A 418 -19.99 3.56 8.74
C ALA A 418 -20.96 4.43 9.55
N SER A 419 -21.02 4.19 10.86
CA SER A 419 -21.83 4.94 11.81
C SER A 419 -21.12 5.02 13.16
N LYS A 420 -21.45 6.04 13.96
CA LYS A 420 -20.81 6.30 15.26
C LYS A 420 -21.20 5.31 16.35
N ASP A 421 -22.35 4.65 16.23
CA ASP A 421 -22.75 3.65 17.22
C ASP A 421 -22.17 2.28 16.84
N ALA A 422 -21.05 1.94 17.47
CA ALA A 422 -20.38 0.66 17.25
C ALA A 422 -21.12 -0.54 17.87
N SER A 423 -22.06 -0.29 18.79
CA SER A 423 -22.81 -1.33 19.52
C SER A 423 -24.19 -1.60 18.95
N ASP A 424 -24.59 -0.90 17.87
CA ASP A 424 -25.87 -1.11 17.20
C ASP A 424 -25.96 -2.56 16.67
N PRO A 425 -26.91 -3.39 17.17
CA PRO A 425 -27.03 -4.79 16.78
C PRO A 425 -27.56 -4.99 15.35
N SER A 426 -28.03 -3.92 14.68
CA SER A 426 -28.43 -3.97 13.28
C SER A 426 -27.26 -3.85 12.30
N LYS A 427 -26.09 -3.40 12.78
CA LYS A 427 -24.86 -3.32 11.98
C LYS A 427 -24.30 -4.71 11.73
N THR A 428 -23.67 -4.87 10.57
CA THR A 428 -23.01 -6.11 10.18
C THR A 428 -21.77 -5.80 9.36
N MET A 429 -20.70 -6.57 9.56
CA MET A 429 -19.50 -6.54 8.73
C MET A 429 -19.63 -7.57 7.60
N LEU A 430 -20.13 -8.75 7.92
CA LEU A 430 -20.13 -9.91 7.02
C LEU A 430 -21.46 -10.12 6.29
N GLY A 431 -22.53 -9.45 6.71
CA GLY A 431 -23.89 -9.83 6.34
C GLY A 431 -24.32 -11.17 6.95
N ALA A 432 -25.61 -11.45 6.88
CA ALA A 432 -26.21 -12.61 7.56
C ALA A 432 -25.66 -13.97 7.08
N GLN A 433 -25.42 -14.12 5.77
CA GLN A 433 -25.00 -15.40 5.18
C GLN A 433 -23.57 -15.78 5.57
N GLN A 434 -22.61 -14.89 5.35
CA GLN A 434 -21.21 -15.15 5.68
C GLN A 434 -20.99 -15.26 7.19
N LEU A 435 -21.68 -14.44 8.01
CA LEU A 435 -21.63 -14.61 9.47
C LEU A 435 -22.14 -16.00 9.89
N SER A 436 -23.25 -16.48 9.31
CA SER A 436 -23.76 -17.82 9.61
C SER A 436 -22.76 -18.91 9.23
N ASP A 437 -22.11 -18.80 8.07
CA ASP A 437 -21.11 -19.76 7.61
C ASP A 437 -19.86 -19.75 8.51
N LEU A 438 -19.41 -18.56 8.92
CA LEU A 438 -18.29 -18.40 9.84
C LEU A 438 -18.60 -19.04 11.21
N LEU A 439 -19.76 -18.72 11.81
CA LEU A 439 -20.13 -19.26 13.13
C LEU A 439 -20.26 -20.79 13.08
N ALA A 440 -20.86 -21.35 12.01
CA ALA A 440 -20.93 -22.79 11.82
C ALA A 440 -19.54 -23.42 11.65
N TRP A 441 -18.63 -22.76 10.94
CA TRP A 441 -17.25 -23.23 10.78
C TRP A 441 -16.44 -23.16 12.09
N VAL A 442 -16.59 -22.10 12.87
CA VAL A 442 -15.92 -21.96 14.18
C VAL A 442 -16.37 -23.08 15.12
N GLN A 443 -17.68 -23.34 15.20
CA GLN A 443 -18.24 -24.36 16.10
C GLN A 443 -17.94 -25.80 15.67
N LYS A 444 -17.62 -26.02 14.39
CA LYS A 444 -17.28 -27.35 13.87
C LYS A 444 -15.91 -27.80 14.39
N VAL A 445 -15.89 -28.91 15.13
CA VAL A 445 -14.65 -29.57 15.54
C VAL A 445 -13.85 -30.01 14.30
N PRO A 446 -12.56 -29.61 14.18
CA PRO A 446 -11.72 -29.91 13.03
C PRO A 446 -11.28 -31.40 13.04
N PRO A 447 -10.70 -31.89 11.94
CA PRO A 447 -10.17 -33.26 11.87
C PRO A 447 -9.08 -33.55 12.92
N PRO A 448 -8.86 -34.82 13.30
CA PRO A 448 -7.81 -35.19 14.25
C PRO A 448 -6.42 -34.65 13.88
N GLY A 449 -5.71 -34.09 14.85
CA GLY A 449 -4.39 -33.48 14.68
C GLY A 449 -4.41 -32.01 14.21
N VAL A 450 -5.59 -31.46 13.91
CA VAL A 450 -5.76 -30.03 13.60
C VAL A 450 -6.18 -29.31 14.89
N HIS A 451 -5.28 -28.48 15.41
CA HIS A 451 -5.46 -27.84 16.72
C HIS A 451 -5.54 -26.30 16.64
N TRP A 452 -5.52 -25.75 15.43
CA TRP A 452 -5.57 -24.30 15.23
C TRP A 452 -6.64 -23.93 14.21
N LYS A 453 -7.42 -22.89 14.53
CA LYS A 453 -8.31 -22.21 13.59
C LYS A 453 -7.85 -20.77 13.42
N PHE A 454 -7.66 -20.35 12.17
CA PHE A 454 -7.30 -18.98 11.80
C PHE A 454 -8.49 -18.29 11.15
N ILE A 455 -8.96 -17.21 11.75
CA ILE A 455 -9.90 -16.28 11.12
C ILE A 455 -9.07 -15.17 10.47
N VAL A 456 -9.26 -14.97 9.18
CA VAL A 456 -8.44 -14.04 8.38
C VAL A 456 -9.34 -12.95 7.84
N THR A 457 -9.06 -11.71 8.22
CA THR A 457 -9.86 -10.51 7.91
C THR A 457 -8.98 -9.45 7.26
N GLY A 458 -9.53 -8.64 6.34
CA GLY A 458 -8.77 -7.52 5.76
C GLY A 458 -8.50 -6.44 6.79
N THR A 459 -9.57 -6.00 7.46
CA THR A 459 -9.51 -4.97 8.51
C THR A 459 -9.23 -5.55 9.91
N PRO A 460 -8.64 -4.75 10.83
CA PRO A 460 -8.36 -5.18 12.20
C PRO A 460 -9.59 -5.60 12.98
N PHE A 461 -9.44 -6.70 13.71
CA PHE A 461 -10.44 -7.26 14.60
C PHE A 461 -10.50 -6.53 15.94
N THR A 462 -9.38 -5.99 16.42
CA THR A 462 -9.33 -5.19 17.65
C THR A 462 -10.02 -3.83 17.53
N LYS A 463 -10.64 -3.39 18.63
CA LYS A 463 -11.19 -2.03 18.79
C LYS A 463 -10.16 -1.00 19.25
N ASN A 464 -8.90 -1.38 19.49
CA ASN A 464 -7.86 -0.49 20.01
C ASN A 464 -7.37 0.55 19.00
N TRP A 465 -7.75 0.46 17.73
CA TRP A 465 -7.50 1.48 16.72
C TRP A 465 -8.48 2.66 16.88
N GLN A 466 -8.03 3.72 17.55
CA GLN A 466 -8.90 4.84 17.98
C GLN A 466 -9.23 5.84 16.86
N PHE A 467 -8.66 5.67 15.67
CA PHE A 467 -8.88 6.53 14.52
C PHE A 467 -9.45 5.70 13.37
N GLY A 468 -10.61 6.05 12.83
CA GLY A 468 -11.25 5.26 11.77
C GLY A 468 -11.79 3.91 12.27
N SER A 469 -12.13 3.81 13.56
CA SER A 469 -12.70 2.60 14.16
C SER A 469 -13.99 2.14 13.45
N GLU A 470 -14.71 3.07 12.84
CA GLU A 470 -15.94 2.81 12.09
C GLU A 470 -15.70 1.95 10.84
N ASP A 471 -14.47 1.96 10.30
CA ASP A 471 -14.06 1.15 9.16
C ASP A 471 -13.69 -0.29 9.56
N THR A 472 -13.26 -0.50 10.80
CA THR A 472 -12.77 -1.79 11.31
C THR A 472 -13.85 -2.57 12.07
N TRP A 473 -13.48 -3.71 12.66
CA TRP A 473 -14.35 -4.43 13.60
C TRP A 473 -14.65 -3.66 14.88
N GLY A 474 -13.86 -2.61 15.19
CA GLY A 474 -14.15 -1.67 16.28
C GLY A 474 -15.48 -0.95 16.09
N GLY A 475 -15.97 -0.82 14.86
CA GLY A 475 -17.28 -0.26 14.51
C GLY A 475 -18.42 -1.28 14.50
N HIS A 476 -18.14 -2.57 14.72
CA HIS A 476 -19.10 -3.68 14.56
C HIS A 476 -19.08 -4.61 15.78
N LEU A 477 -19.12 -4.04 16.98
CA LEU A 477 -18.84 -4.75 18.24
C LEU A 477 -19.85 -5.85 18.57
N TYR A 478 -21.11 -5.69 18.17
CA TYR A 478 -22.14 -6.72 18.39
C TYR A 478 -21.84 -8.00 17.60
N GLU A 479 -21.55 -7.88 16.29
CA GLU A 479 -21.18 -9.02 15.44
C GLU A 479 -19.84 -9.62 15.86
N ARG A 480 -18.85 -8.76 16.17
CA ARG A 480 -17.55 -9.16 16.71
C ARG A 480 -17.67 -10.04 17.96
N ARG A 481 -18.53 -9.63 18.91
CA ARG A 481 -18.76 -10.38 20.15
C ARG A 481 -19.30 -11.79 19.88
N ARG A 482 -20.22 -11.95 18.92
CA ARG A 482 -20.75 -13.27 18.56
C ARG A 482 -19.67 -14.23 18.04
N ILE A 483 -18.69 -13.69 17.31
CA ILE A 483 -17.55 -14.48 16.81
C ILE A 483 -16.63 -14.89 17.96
N LEU A 484 -16.32 -13.95 18.87
CA LEU A 484 -15.52 -14.24 20.06
C LEU A 484 -16.17 -15.29 20.96
N GLU A 485 -17.47 -15.16 21.25
CA GLU A 485 -18.20 -16.13 22.06
C GLU A 485 -18.18 -17.54 21.44
N ALA A 486 -18.33 -17.65 20.12
CA ALA A 486 -18.23 -18.93 19.42
C ALA A 486 -16.79 -19.52 19.49
N ALA A 487 -15.77 -18.68 19.37
CA ALA A 487 -14.37 -19.09 19.48
C ALA A 487 -14.02 -19.53 20.91
N TRP A 488 -14.49 -18.80 21.92
CA TRP A 488 -14.32 -19.15 23.33
C TRP A 488 -15.06 -20.45 23.68
N ASP A 489 -16.29 -20.64 23.20
CA ASP A 489 -17.05 -21.90 23.39
C ASP A 489 -16.29 -23.12 22.85
N LEU A 490 -15.73 -23.01 21.63
CA LEU A 490 -14.91 -24.07 21.04
C LEU A 490 -13.68 -24.36 21.91
N SER A 491 -12.88 -23.33 22.21
CA SER A 491 -11.59 -23.43 22.90
C SER A 491 -11.73 -23.85 24.37
N SER A 492 -12.92 -23.68 24.96
CA SER A 492 -13.22 -24.11 26.33
C SER A 492 -13.56 -25.60 26.43
N THR A 493 -14.00 -26.20 25.32
CA THR A 493 -14.48 -27.58 25.28
C THR A 493 -13.52 -28.51 24.55
N HIS A 494 -12.64 -27.96 23.72
CA HIS A 494 -11.67 -28.67 22.89
C HIS A 494 -10.28 -28.02 23.00
N ASP A 495 -9.25 -28.81 22.70
CA ASP A 495 -7.83 -28.41 22.63
C ASP A 495 -7.51 -27.68 21.32
N ILE A 496 -8.31 -26.66 21.00
CA ILE A 496 -8.22 -25.90 19.75
C ILE A 496 -7.98 -24.44 20.08
N GLY A 497 -6.88 -23.87 19.57
CA GLY A 497 -6.63 -22.44 19.64
C GLY A 497 -7.26 -21.69 18.46
N VAL A 498 -7.74 -20.48 18.71
CA VAL A 498 -8.26 -19.58 17.67
C VAL A 498 -7.39 -18.34 17.57
N VAL A 499 -6.95 -18.02 16.36
CA VAL A 499 -6.11 -16.87 16.04
C VAL A 499 -6.79 -16.03 14.96
N VAL A 500 -6.68 -14.71 15.07
CA VAL A 500 -7.13 -13.76 14.06
C VAL A 500 -5.91 -13.13 13.37
N LEU A 501 -5.92 -13.05 12.04
CA LEU A 501 -4.90 -12.35 11.27
C LEU A 501 -5.55 -11.21 10.50
N SER A 502 -4.95 -10.02 10.55
CA SER A 502 -5.50 -8.81 9.92
C SER A 502 -4.43 -7.89 9.33
N GLY A 503 -4.85 -6.92 8.51
CA GLY A 503 -4.01 -5.97 7.79
C GLY A 503 -4.46 -4.50 7.93
N ASP A 504 -4.53 -3.79 6.80
CA ASP A 504 -5.09 -2.42 6.61
C ASP A 504 -4.31 -1.24 7.24
N ARG A 505 -3.97 -1.29 8.53
CA ARG A 505 -3.58 -0.07 9.31
C ARG A 505 -2.20 0.53 9.07
N HIS A 506 -1.38 -0.10 8.23
CA HIS A 506 0.01 0.27 7.97
C HIS A 506 0.92 0.27 9.22
N GLU A 507 0.51 -0.48 10.23
CA GLU A 507 1.14 -0.57 11.54
C GLU A 507 1.10 -2.04 12.02
N PHE A 508 1.89 -2.40 13.04
CA PHE A 508 1.79 -3.71 13.68
C PHE A 508 1.19 -3.61 15.07
N ALA A 509 0.23 -4.48 15.37
CA ALA A 509 -0.23 -4.75 16.73
C ALA A 509 -0.53 -6.24 16.95
N ALA A 510 -0.13 -6.75 18.11
CA ALA A 510 -0.60 -8.01 18.66
C ALA A 510 -1.54 -7.74 19.83
N THR A 511 -2.74 -8.30 19.78
CA THR A 511 -3.80 -8.06 20.77
C THR A 511 -4.36 -9.41 21.23
N SER A 512 -4.70 -9.52 22.51
CA SER A 512 -5.41 -10.67 23.06
C SER A 512 -6.84 -10.30 23.42
N PHE A 513 -7.76 -11.23 23.22
CA PHE A 513 -9.18 -11.12 23.54
C PHE A 513 -9.52 -12.21 24.57
N PRO A 514 -9.18 -11.97 25.85
CA PRO A 514 -9.53 -12.89 26.91
C PRO A 514 -11.05 -12.94 27.09
N PRO A 515 -11.62 -14.09 27.50
CA PRO A 515 -13.01 -14.11 27.93
C PRO A 515 -13.24 -13.18 29.13
N PRO A 516 -14.49 -12.72 29.37
CA PRO A 516 -14.82 -11.93 30.56
C PRO A 516 -14.42 -12.66 31.85
N LYS A 517 -13.83 -11.94 32.81
CA LYS A 517 -13.29 -12.52 34.08
C LYS A 517 -14.31 -13.36 34.87
N ASP A 518 -15.57 -12.94 34.88
CA ASP A 518 -16.68 -13.64 35.55
C ASP A 518 -17.53 -14.48 34.57
N GLY A 519 -16.99 -14.76 33.38
CA GLY A 519 -17.66 -15.52 32.33
C GLY A 519 -17.58 -17.04 32.54
N LYS A 520 -18.31 -17.79 31.70
CA LYS A 520 -18.32 -19.27 31.72
C LYS A 520 -17.07 -19.92 31.10
N TRP A 521 -16.21 -19.12 30.45
CA TRP A 521 -15.06 -19.60 29.67
C TRP A 521 -13.75 -19.40 30.47
N PRO A 522 -12.81 -20.34 30.44
CA PRO A 522 -11.51 -20.20 31.10
C PRO A 522 -10.58 -19.26 30.31
N THR A 523 -9.60 -18.67 30.98
CA THR A 523 -8.56 -17.82 30.35
C THR A 523 -7.79 -18.53 29.24
N SER A 524 -7.65 -19.85 29.30
CA SER A 524 -7.02 -20.65 28.23
C SER A 524 -7.76 -20.61 26.90
N ALA A 525 -9.01 -20.13 26.87
CA ALA A 525 -9.78 -19.92 25.64
C ALA A 525 -9.48 -18.60 24.93
N THR A 526 -8.52 -17.81 25.43
CA THR A 526 -8.14 -16.50 24.86
C THR A 526 -7.86 -16.60 23.35
N VAL A 527 -8.44 -15.66 22.60
CA VAL A 527 -8.19 -15.49 21.17
C VAL A 527 -7.09 -14.44 21.00
N HIS A 528 -6.20 -14.63 20.03
CA HIS A 528 -5.12 -13.68 19.75
C HIS A 528 -5.25 -13.12 18.34
N GLU A 529 -5.08 -11.81 18.17
CA GLU A 529 -4.91 -11.17 16.87
C GLU A 529 -3.45 -10.78 16.63
N PHE A 530 -2.99 -11.03 15.41
CA PHE A 530 -1.80 -10.41 14.84
C PHE A 530 -2.19 -9.56 13.63
N SER A 531 -2.20 -8.24 13.82
CA SER A 531 -2.48 -7.25 12.79
C SER A 531 -1.17 -6.73 12.21
N THR A 532 -0.91 -6.99 10.92
CA THR A 532 0.39 -6.68 10.29
C THR A 532 0.23 -6.12 8.89
N SER A 533 0.62 -4.86 8.75
CA SER A 533 0.78 -4.17 7.47
C SER A 533 1.74 -2.98 7.62
N PRO A 534 2.24 -2.39 6.53
CA PRO A 534 2.09 -2.82 5.14
C PRO A 534 3.23 -3.74 4.70
N LEU A 535 3.03 -4.59 3.70
CA LEU A 535 4.14 -5.32 3.09
C LEU A 535 5.10 -4.34 2.41
N SER A 536 4.59 -3.34 1.69
CA SER A 536 5.40 -2.34 0.99
C SER A 536 4.64 -1.03 0.85
N MET A 537 4.62 -0.19 1.89
CA MET A 537 3.98 1.12 1.84
C MET A 537 4.62 2.08 2.85
N PHE A 538 3.85 2.97 3.48
CA PHE A 538 4.31 3.88 4.50
C PHE A 538 3.84 3.43 5.88
N TYR A 539 4.35 4.04 6.94
CA TYR A 539 3.76 3.95 8.28
C TYR A 539 3.30 5.33 8.75
N LEU A 540 2.38 5.39 9.70
CA LEU A 540 1.85 6.65 10.20
C LEU A 540 2.79 7.34 11.22
N PRO A 541 2.96 8.68 11.16
CA PRO A 541 3.73 9.45 12.13
C PRO A 541 3.22 9.35 13.56
N PHE A 542 1.90 9.25 13.64
CA PHE A 542 1.13 9.44 14.85
C PHE A 542 0.59 8.09 15.26
N ARG A 543 0.58 7.85 16.58
CA ARG A 543 0.17 6.55 17.12
C ARG A 543 -1.35 6.47 17.11
N THR A 544 -1.88 5.50 16.38
CA THR A 544 -3.34 5.33 16.25
C THR A 544 -3.91 4.21 17.13
N TYR A 545 -3.03 3.39 17.73
CA TYR A 545 -3.39 2.29 18.61
C TYR A 545 -3.36 2.72 20.08
N LYS A 546 -4.42 2.42 20.83
CA LYS A 546 -4.49 2.59 22.29
C LYS A 546 -5.47 1.61 22.92
N GLU A 547 -5.01 0.86 23.91
CA GLU A 547 -5.84 0.05 24.80
C GLU A 547 -6.67 0.96 25.71
N THR A 548 -7.99 0.73 25.76
CA THR A 548 -8.94 1.55 26.54
C THR A 548 -9.69 0.79 27.63
N ASP A 549 -9.67 -0.54 27.59
CA ASP A 549 -10.30 -1.43 28.56
C ASP A 549 -9.61 -2.80 28.56
N ASP A 550 -10.13 -3.76 29.34
CA ASP A 550 -9.56 -5.09 29.50
C ASP A 550 -10.17 -6.16 28.57
N GLU A 551 -10.97 -5.77 27.56
CA GLU A 551 -11.51 -6.72 26.56
C GLU A 551 -10.53 -6.95 25.40
N ASP A 552 -9.75 -5.92 25.04
CA ASP A 552 -8.76 -5.93 23.96
C ASP A 552 -7.38 -5.59 24.53
N VAL A 553 -6.67 -6.60 25.02
CA VAL A 553 -5.42 -6.41 25.76
C VAL A 553 -4.22 -6.39 24.80
N CYS A 554 -3.49 -5.29 24.78
CA CYS A 554 -2.32 -5.07 23.93
C CYS A 554 -1.14 -5.93 24.40
N LEU A 555 -0.70 -6.86 23.54
CA LEU A 555 0.51 -7.65 23.77
C LEU A 555 1.74 -6.89 23.26
N LYS A 556 1.62 -6.28 22.07
CA LYS A 556 2.71 -5.53 21.45
C LYS A 556 2.18 -4.56 20.41
N TYR A 557 2.78 -3.38 20.32
CA TYR A 557 2.51 -2.39 19.27
C TYR A 557 3.84 -1.88 18.70
N LEU A 558 4.04 -2.04 17.39
CA LEU A 558 5.25 -1.63 16.65
C LEU A 558 4.83 -0.89 15.35
N PRO A 559 4.55 0.41 15.44
CA PRO A 559 3.98 1.17 14.32
C PRO A 559 4.97 1.44 13.17
N ASP A 560 6.24 1.63 13.49
CA ASP A 560 7.24 2.14 12.56
C ASP A 560 7.71 1.10 11.54
N GLY A 561 8.04 1.55 10.33
CA GLY A 561 8.62 0.74 9.25
C GLY A 561 7.73 0.66 8.01
N ASN A 562 8.36 0.73 6.83
CA ASN A 562 7.67 0.79 5.53
C ASN A 562 7.36 -0.59 4.95
N SER A 563 7.95 -1.64 5.53
CA SER A 563 7.68 -3.03 5.19
C SER A 563 7.54 -3.87 6.45
N LYS A 564 6.44 -4.60 6.55
CA LYS A 564 6.10 -5.50 7.65
C LYS A 564 5.46 -6.77 7.12
N PHE A 565 5.87 -7.92 7.63
CA PHE A 565 5.16 -9.18 7.42
C PHE A 565 5.32 -10.08 8.65
N GLY A 566 4.30 -10.90 8.88
CA GLY A 566 4.29 -11.92 9.92
C GLY A 566 4.63 -13.29 9.35
N ALA A 567 5.45 -14.07 10.05
CA ALA A 567 5.59 -15.50 9.84
C ALA A 567 4.94 -16.25 11.01
N VAL A 568 4.04 -17.16 10.69
CA VAL A 568 3.33 -18.01 11.65
C VAL A 568 3.90 -19.41 11.54
N GLU A 569 4.62 -19.85 12.57
CA GLU A 569 5.21 -21.19 12.65
C GLU A 569 4.40 -22.05 13.63
N ILE A 570 3.75 -23.10 13.14
CA ILE A 570 3.02 -24.06 13.98
C ILE A 570 3.90 -25.27 14.26
N THR A 571 4.01 -25.64 15.53
CA THR A 571 4.69 -26.86 15.98
C THR A 571 3.80 -27.68 16.90
N THR A 572 3.90 -29.00 16.79
CA THR A 572 3.20 -29.93 17.69
C THR A 572 4.25 -30.91 18.21
N PRO A 573 4.73 -30.72 19.46
CA PRO A 573 5.76 -31.60 20.02
C PRO A 573 5.25 -33.05 20.10
N GLU A 574 6.09 -34.02 19.72
CA GLU A 574 5.70 -35.45 19.70
C GLU A 574 5.21 -36.00 21.04
N HIS A 575 5.64 -35.39 22.15
CA HIS A 575 5.25 -35.74 23.53
C HIS A 575 4.52 -34.60 24.26
N GLY A 576 4.15 -33.53 23.54
CA GLY A 576 3.45 -32.39 24.12
C GLY A 576 1.94 -32.59 24.13
N GLU A 577 1.28 -32.18 25.21
CA GLU A 577 -0.19 -32.15 25.29
C GLU A 577 -0.81 -30.96 24.53
N GLN A 578 0.03 -30.03 24.05
CA GLN A 578 -0.40 -28.77 23.42
C GLN A 578 0.39 -28.51 22.13
N SER A 579 -0.27 -27.89 21.16
CA SER A 579 0.37 -27.33 19.96
C SER A 579 0.74 -25.87 20.21
N PHE A 580 1.74 -25.35 19.49
CA PHE A 580 2.23 -23.98 19.63
C PHE A 580 2.16 -23.24 18.30
N VAL A 581 1.76 -21.98 18.36
CA VAL A 581 1.98 -20.99 17.30
C VAL A 581 3.09 -20.07 17.76
N ASN A 582 4.18 -20.03 17.01
CA ASN A 582 5.26 -19.07 17.16
C ASN A 582 5.16 -18.01 16.06
N TYR A 583 4.80 -16.79 16.45
CA TYR A 583 4.67 -15.65 15.58
C TYR A 583 5.99 -14.86 15.52
N ARG A 584 6.53 -14.62 14.32
CA ARG A 584 7.72 -13.80 14.09
C ARG A 584 7.34 -12.60 13.22
N LEU A 585 7.58 -11.40 13.71
CA LEU A 585 7.37 -10.15 12.98
C LEU A 585 8.68 -9.68 12.35
N PHE A 586 8.62 -9.34 11.07
CA PHE A 586 9.72 -8.72 10.35
C PHE A 586 9.37 -7.30 9.99
N ILE A 587 10.27 -6.35 10.27
CA ILE A 587 10.14 -4.93 9.91
C ILE A 587 11.37 -4.50 9.11
N ASP A 588 11.16 -3.92 7.93
CA ASP A 588 12.19 -3.44 7.00
C ASP A 588 13.30 -4.50 6.75
N GLY A 589 12.88 -5.77 6.71
CA GLY A 589 13.73 -6.94 6.44
C GLY A 589 14.52 -7.48 7.63
N ASN A 590 14.26 -7.03 8.86
CA ASN A 590 14.85 -7.57 10.08
C ASN A 590 13.76 -8.15 10.99
N GLU A 591 14.05 -9.25 11.67
CA GLU A 591 13.16 -9.77 12.72
C GLU A 591 13.11 -8.77 13.88
N ALA A 592 11.92 -8.29 14.20
CA ALA A 592 11.70 -7.22 15.18
C ALA A 592 11.04 -7.73 16.48
N TRP A 593 10.25 -8.80 16.41
CA TRP A 593 9.53 -9.34 17.56
C TRP A 593 9.11 -10.78 17.34
N THR A 594 9.11 -11.57 18.41
CA THR A 594 8.69 -12.98 18.41
C THR A 594 7.76 -13.24 19.59
N HIS A 595 6.71 -14.02 19.40
CA HIS A 595 5.76 -14.37 20.45
C HIS A 595 5.19 -15.76 20.23
N SER A 596 5.12 -16.56 21.30
CA SER A 596 4.58 -17.91 21.24
C SER A 596 3.31 -18.02 22.06
N ILE A 597 2.28 -18.62 21.47
CA ILE A 597 1.02 -18.98 22.14
C ILE A 597 0.81 -20.49 22.02
N SER A 598 0.14 -21.08 23.01
CA SER A 598 -0.18 -22.52 23.03
C SER A 598 -1.68 -22.76 22.92
N THR A 599 -2.08 -23.94 22.47
CA THR A 599 -3.49 -24.34 22.47
C THR A 599 -4.03 -24.48 23.90
N PRO A 600 -5.35 -24.42 24.13
CA PRO A 600 -5.92 -24.79 25.42
C PRO A 600 -5.47 -26.20 25.85
N PRO A 601 -5.26 -26.45 27.15
CA PRO A 601 -4.83 -27.77 27.62
C PRO A 601 -5.94 -28.81 27.40
N GLY A 602 -5.58 -29.99 26.91
CA GLY A 602 -6.51 -31.10 26.70
C GLY A 602 -7.17 -31.58 28.00
N ARG A 603 -8.41 -32.10 27.92
CA ARG A 603 -9.21 -32.53 29.08
C ARG A 603 -8.57 -33.64 29.94
N SER A 604 -7.63 -34.42 29.38
CA SER A 604 -6.94 -35.51 30.07
C SER A 604 -5.64 -35.09 30.78
N GLY A 605 -5.18 -33.85 30.61
CA GLY A 605 -3.95 -33.34 31.20
C GLY A 605 -4.07 -33.11 32.71
N SER A 606 -3.03 -33.43 33.47
CA SER A 606 -3.02 -33.28 34.93
C SER A 606 -3.29 -31.82 35.34
N HIS A 607 -4.04 -31.61 36.42
CA HIS A 607 -4.44 -30.29 36.94
C HIS A 607 -3.28 -29.28 37.15
N ARG A 608 -2.02 -29.71 37.14
CA ARG A 608 -0.83 -28.87 37.34
C ARG A 608 -0.43 -28.00 36.15
N ALA A 609 -0.90 -28.28 34.93
CA ALA A 609 -0.56 -27.50 33.73
C ALA A 609 -1.52 -26.32 33.45
N LYS A 610 -2.63 -26.22 34.18
CA LYS A 610 -3.73 -25.29 33.84
C LYS A 610 -3.46 -23.82 34.20
N ASP A 611 -2.57 -23.56 35.16
CA ASP A 611 -2.42 -22.21 35.76
C ASP A 611 -1.04 -21.55 35.52
N ALA A 612 -0.07 -22.25 34.90
CA ALA A 612 1.32 -21.77 34.86
C ALA A 612 1.72 -20.92 33.63
N VAL A 613 0.87 -20.86 32.60
CA VAL A 613 1.20 -20.20 31.30
C VAL A 613 0.25 -19.03 30.99
N TRP A 614 -0.87 -18.91 31.70
CA TRP A 614 -1.99 -18.05 31.32
C TRP A 614 -2.43 -17.07 32.43
N GLY A 615 -1.58 -16.87 33.45
CA GLY A 615 -1.80 -15.95 34.56
C GLY A 615 -1.00 -14.66 34.44
#